data_AF-A0A0F0KY55-F1
#
_entry.id   AF-A0A0F0KY55-F1
#
_cell.length_a   1.000
_cell.length_b   1.000
_cell.length_c   1.000
_cell.angle_alpha   90.00
_cell.angle_beta   90.00
_cell.angle_gamma   90.00
#
_symmetry.space_group_name_H-M   'P 1'
#
loop_
_entity.id
_entity.type
_entity.pdbx_description
1 polymer ?
#
loop_
_entity_poly.entity_id
_entity_poly.type
_entity_poly.pdbx_seq_one_letter_code
_entity_poly.pdbx_strand_id
1 'polypeptide(L)'
;MAVLDQWRTATIEQVEALADVEGLTRGRTSLVSALWNAGLVDLGRWGHAWGSVPPREQLLLRPAGDSAAVQDLTSVLGWAEWFSVTAGLGVDASRQYARHNVLATEFGLRMAEHGHVGMVLGEKLSSWELLVRPVPGAPDLPRGGQSAADLTLIRPDGLRVLVEITATTTGMDAKVRRLAKLLHQRPMAWSGLTAVFVIVPRRDKPNTTLADLKVVTRAVERAVRSFPGMAGDPTAARIGVVTWQALFPQNGTVRQDLVTLPVMTPTGASGARWQLMRLLDEAAFPFKPKDPEGIRAVLQNTSTLRGIPASLRPSGTQLPTGGGKVKLRKRHDPSLAKLMLAG
;
A
#
# COMPACT_ATOMS: atom_id res chain seq x y z
N MET A 1 11.43 3.21 12.43
CA MET A 1 10.11 3.77 12.81
C MET A 1 9.23 4.12 11.61
N ALA A 2 9.62 4.99 10.67
CA ALA A 2 8.79 5.35 9.51
C ALA A 2 8.24 4.15 8.73
N VAL A 3 9.09 3.15 8.48
CA VAL A 3 8.68 1.87 7.86
C VAL A 3 7.53 1.21 8.63
N LEU A 4 7.71 0.98 9.93
CA LEU A 4 6.70 0.32 10.77
C LEU A 4 5.44 1.19 10.95
N ASP A 5 5.58 2.51 10.93
CA ASP A 5 4.45 3.44 10.95
C ASP A 5 3.70 3.49 9.62
N GLN A 6 4.26 3.06 8.49
CA GLN A 6 3.54 3.05 7.20
C GLN A 6 3.06 1.65 6.79
N TRP A 7 3.83 0.62 7.14
CA TRP A 7 3.62 -0.78 6.75
C TRP A 7 3.17 -1.68 7.91
N ARG A 8 3.07 -1.11 9.12
CA ARG A 8 2.60 -1.78 10.33
C ARG A 8 3.50 -2.94 10.76
N THR A 9 3.20 -4.16 10.34
CA THR A 9 3.89 -5.38 10.76
C THR A 9 4.71 -5.93 9.60
N ALA A 10 6.01 -6.09 9.81
CA ALA A 10 6.95 -6.54 8.79
C ALA A 10 8.00 -7.50 9.40
N THR A 11 8.62 -8.34 8.57
CA THR A 11 9.80 -9.11 9.01
C THR A 11 11.03 -8.20 9.15
N ILE A 12 12.10 -8.69 9.78
CA ILE A 12 13.37 -7.95 9.85
C ILE A 12 13.88 -7.64 8.44
N GLU A 13 13.91 -8.63 7.56
CA GLU A 13 14.38 -8.51 6.18
C GLU A 13 13.58 -7.46 5.39
N GLN A 14 12.27 -7.43 5.59
CA GLN A 14 11.42 -6.42 4.96
C GLN A 14 11.71 -5.01 5.47
N VAL A 15 11.96 -4.85 6.77
CA VAL A 15 12.33 -3.54 7.33
C VAL A 15 13.69 -3.10 6.81
N GLU A 16 14.67 -4.01 6.74
CA GLU A 16 16.00 -3.73 6.17
C GLU A 16 15.88 -3.30 4.71
N ALA A 17 15.12 -4.03 3.89
CA ALA A 17 14.90 -3.72 2.47
C ALA A 17 14.17 -2.39 2.26
N LEU A 18 13.13 -2.10 3.05
CA LEU A 18 12.40 -0.82 2.95
C LEU A 18 13.25 0.37 3.39
N ALA A 19 14.03 0.21 4.47
CA ALA A 19 14.81 1.29 5.05
C ALA A 19 16.16 1.52 4.33
N ASP A 20 16.68 0.50 3.63
CA ASP A 20 18.06 0.39 3.17
C ASP A 20 19.06 0.48 4.34
N VAL A 21 18.84 -0.39 5.33
CA VAL A 21 19.69 -0.52 6.51
C VAL A 21 20.01 -1.99 6.70
N GLU A 22 21.28 -2.36 6.59
CA GLU A 22 21.72 -3.73 6.86
C GLU A 22 21.92 -4.00 8.35
N GLY A 23 21.67 -5.25 8.75
CA GLY A 23 22.14 -5.77 10.02
C GLY A 23 21.42 -5.20 11.24
N LEU A 24 20.12 -4.93 11.14
CA LEU A 24 19.29 -4.43 12.24
C LEU A 24 19.34 -5.33 13.49
N THR A 25 19.60 -6.63 13.30
CA THR A 25 19.75 -7.65 14.35
C THR A 25 21.21 -8.02 14.66
N ARG A 26 22.21 -7.41 14.00
CA ARG A 26 23.64 -7.72 14.20
C ARG A 26 24.24 -6.92 15.38
N GLY A 27 25.28 -7.47 16.00
CA GLY A 27 26.05 -6.82 17.07
C GLY A 27 25.60 -7.14 18.50
N ARG A 28 26.38 -6.67 19.50
CA ARG A 28 26.13 -6.89 20.95
C ARG A 28 24.86 -6.20 21.45
N THR A 29 24.50 -5.07 20.83
CA THR A 29 23.23 -4.37 21.06
C THR A 29 22.68 -4.01 19.69
N SER A 30 21.84 -4.89 19.15
CA SER A 30 21.25 -4.67 17.84
C SER A 30 20.30 -3.47 17.86
N LEU A 31 20.08 -2.82 16.71
CA LEU A 31 19.12 -1.71 16.62
C LEU A 31 17.71 -2.17 17.03
N VAL A 32 17.35 -3.41 16.71
CA VAL A 32 16.09 -4.01 17.15
C VAL A 32 15.99 -4.08 18.67
N SER A 33 17.06 -4.54 19.33
CA SER A 33 17.12 -4.58 20.80
C SER A 33 17.01 -3.19 21.42
N ALA A 34 17.66 -2.19 20.80
CA ALA A 34 17.57 -0.80 21.24
C ALA A 34 16.14 -0.24 21.10
N LEU A 35 15.48 -0.47 19.95
CA LEU A 35 14.11 -0.03 19.70
C LEU A 35 13.10 -0.71 20.64
N TRP A 36 13.28 -2.01 20.91
CA TRP A 36 12.44 -2.75 21.85
C TRP A 36 12.63 -2.23 23.28
N ASN A 37 13.88 -2.08 23.74
CA ASN A 37 14.17 -1.56 25.09
C ASN A 37 13.71 -0.12 25.27
N ALA A 38 13.68 0.67 24.19
CA ALA A 38 13.13 2.02 24.20
C ALA A 38 11.58 2.04 24.18
N GLY A 39 10.89 0.91 24.06
CA GLY A 39 9.43 0.86 23.99
C GLY A 39 8.84 1.42 22.69
N LEU A 40 9.63 1.40 21.60
CA LEU A 40 9.23 1.95 20.29
C LEU A 40 8.67 0.89 19.34
N VAL A 41 9.01 -0.38 19.53
CA VAL A 41 8.53 -1.50 18.72
C VAL A 41 8.12 -2.66 19.59
N ASP A 42 7.16 -3.45 19.12
CA ASP A 42 6.93 -4.78 19.67
C ASP A 42 7.59 -5.87 18.81
N LEU A 43 8.05 -6.94 19.46
CA LEU A 43 8.57 -8.13 18.83
C LEU A 43 7.52 -9.25 18.83
N GLY A 44 7.18 -9.70 17.63
CA GLY A 44 6.41 -10.91 17.40
C GLY A 44 7.30 -12.02 16.85
N ARG A 45 6.78 -13.25 16.86
CA ARG A 45 7.35 -14.35 16.10
C ARG A 45 6.26 -15.16 15.42
N TRP A 46 6.58 -15.73 14.26
CA TRP A 46 5.67 -16.65 13.59
C TRP A 46 6.02 -18.11 13.88
N GLY A 47 5.13 -18.84 14.55
CA GLY A 47 5.34 -20.26 14.91
C GLY A 47 4.91 -20.58 16.36
N HIS A 48 4.87 -21.87 16.70
CA HIS A 48 4.37 -22.37 18.00
C HIS A 48 5.45 -22.85 18.98
N ALA A 49 6.75 -22.76 18.65
CA ALA A 49 7.80 -23.29 19.51
C ALA A 49 8.16 -22.32 20.64
N TRP A 50 7.56 -22.50 21.82
CA TRP A 50 7.99 -21.85 23.05
C TRP A 50 9.21 -22.59 23.63
N GLY A 51 10.27 -21.87 24.00
CA GLY A 51 11.46 -22.44 24.64
C GLY A 51 12.79 -22.25 23.91
N SER A 52 12.80 -21.80 22.66
CA SER A 52 14.03 -21.46 21.91
C SER A 52 14.06 -19.99 21.51
N VAL A 53 15.27 -19.43 21.40
CA VAL A 53 15.49 -18.14 20.75
C VAL A 53 15.03 -18.28 19.30
N PRO A 54 14.01 -17.52 18.85
CA PRO A 54 13.53 -17.62 17.48
C PRO A 54 14.65 -17.20 16.52
N PRO A 55 14.83 -17.93 15.41
CA PRO A 55 15.77 -17.50 14.40
C PRO A 55 15.25 -16.21 13.74
N ARG A 56 16.16 -15.45 13.15
CA ARG A 56 15.91 -14.08 12.67
C ARG A 56 14.74 -14.02 11.69
N GLU A 57 14.65 -14.98 10.78
CA GLU A 57 13.63 -15.11 9.75
C GLU A 57 12.20 -15.32 10.30
N GLN A 58 12.06 -15.63 11.60
CA GLN A 58 10.77 -15.77 12.26
C GLN A 58 10.35 -14.51 13.02
N LEU A 59 11.22 -13.50 13.13
CA LEU A 59 10.96 -12.29 13.88
C LEU A 59 10.08 -11.31 13.09
N LEU A 60 9.06 -10.80 13.76
CA LEU A 60 8.18 -9.75 13.27
C LEU A 60 8.37 -8.50 14.11
N LEU A 61 8.43 -7.36 13.45
CA LEU A 61 8.41 -6.05 14.06
C LEU A 61 7.07 -5.38 13.80
N ARG A 62 6.57 -4.69 14.81
CA ARG A 62 5.44 -3.76 14.67
C ARG A 62 5.71 -2.50 15.49
N PRO A 63 5.13 -1.33 15.16
CA PRO A 63 5.24 -0.18 16.04
C PRO A 63 4.61 -0.52 17.39
N ALA A 64 5.26 -0.11 18.47
CA ALA A 64 4.60 -0.09 19.77
C ALA A 64 3.35 0.79 19.67
N GLY A 65 2.35 0.49 20.51
CA GLY A 65 1.15 1.32 20.64
C GLY A 65 1.47 2.79 20.97
N ASP A 66 0.43 3.62 21.09
CA ASP A 66 0.61 4.96 21.64
C ASP A 66 1.25 4.85 23.04
N SER A 67 2.54 5.22 23.12
CA SER A 67 3.38 5.06 24.30
C SER A 67 4.14 6.36 24.55
N ALA A 68 4.49 6.60 25.82
CA ALA A 68 5.31 7.77 26.19
C ALA A 68 6.60 7.84 25.37
N ALA A 69 7.22 6.69 25.06
CA ALA A 69 8.42 6.62 24.23
C ALA A 69 8.19 7.09 22.78
N VAL A 70 7.06 6.74 22.18
CA VAL A 70 6.69 7.23 20.84
C VAL A 70 6.47 8.74 20.89
N GLN A 71 5.82 9.25 21.93
CA GLN A 71 5.61 10.68 22.13
C GLN A 71 6.95 11.42 22.31
N ASP A 72 7.85 10.88 23.14
CA ASP A 72 9.20 11.41 23.36
C ASP A 72 10.00 11.45 22.06
N LEU A 73 9.99 10.36 21.28
CA LEU A 73 10.61 10.33 19.95
C LEU A 73 10.04 11.44 19.07
N THR A 74 8.72 11.57 18.98
CA THR A 74 8.12 12.62 18.13
C THR A 74 8.42 14.03 18.64
N SER A 75 8.67 14.21 19.95
CA SER A 75 8.99 15.50 20.55
C SER A 75 10.37 16.03 20.11
N VAL A 76 11.35 15.14 19.97
CA VAL A 76 12.76 15.50 19.65
C VAL A 76 13.03 15.69 18.17
N LEU A 77 12.18 15.16 17.27
CA LEU A 77 12.36 15.31 15.82
C LEU A 77 12.18 16.77 15.36
N GLY A 78 13.00 17.25 14.42
CA GLY A 78 12.69 18.48 13.70
C GLY A 78 11.38 18.35 12.89
N TRP A 79 10.81 19.47 12.42
CA TRP A 79 9.56 19.41 11.63
C TRP A 79 9.73 18.56 10.36
N ALA A 80 10.84 18.75 9.62
CA ALA A 80 11.12 17.99 8.41
C ALA A 80 11.32 16.49 8.69
N GLU A 81 12.00 16.15 9.78
CA GLU A 81 12.19 14.76 10.20
C GLU A 81 10.87 14.12 10.60
N TRP A 82 10.10 14.79 11.45
CA TRP A 82 8.77 14.35 11.86
C TRP A 82 7.86 14.13 10.65
N PHE A 83 7.83 15.07 9.70
CA PHE A 83 7.05 14.94 8.47
C PHE A 83 7.53 13.76 7.63
N SER A 84 8.85 13.62 7.41
CA SER A 84 9.40 12.49 6.65
C SER A 84 9.08 11.12 7.28
N VAL A 85 8.90 11.06 8.60
CA VAL A 85 8.57 9.83 9.32
C VAL A 85 7.06 9.55 9.29
N THR A 86 6.24 10.58 9.50
CA THR A 86 4.80 10.43 9.78
C THR A 86 3.89 10.82 8.63
N ALA A 87 4.43 11.42 7.57
CA ALA A 87 3.68 12.09 6.50
C ALA A 87 2.69 13.16 6.99
N GLY A 88 2.91 13.74 8.18
CA GLY A 88 1.98 14.71 8.78
C GLY A 88 0.80 14.08 9.54
N LEU A 89 0.68 12.75 9.53
CA LEU A 89 -0.43 11.99 10.11
C LEU A 89 -0.18 11.53 11.55
N GLY A 90 0.84 12.06 12.24
CA GLY A 90 1.25 11.55 13.56
C GLY A 90 1.78 10.10 13.49
N VAL A 91 1.97 9.42 14.62
CA VAL A 91 2.31 8.00 14.64
C VAL A 91 1.05 7.20 14.92
N ASP A 92 0.82 6.11 14.20
CA ASP A 92 -0.37 5.26 14.36
C ASP A 92 0.01 3.77 14.39
N ALA A 93 -0.39 3.10 15.47
CA ALA A 93 -0.16 1.67 15.68
C ALA A 93 -1.41 0.81 15.44
N SER A 94 -2.51 1.40 14.94
CA SER A 94 -3.75 0.66 14.63
C SER A 94 -3.61 -0.31 13.43
N ARG A 95 -4.58 -1.21 13.24
CA ARG A 95 -4.69 -2.12 12.07
C ARG A 95 -3.50 -3.09 11.86
N GLN A 96 -3.20 -3.87 12.90
CA GLN A 96 -2.07 -4.80 12.90
C GLN A 96 -2.49 -6.22 12.49
N TYR A 97 -2.98 -6.41 11.27
CA TYR A 97 -3.25 -7.74 10.72
C TYR A 97 -1.96 -8.38 10.21
N ALA A 98 -1.14 -8.91 11.11
CA ALA A 98 0.24 -9.35 10.85
C ALA A 98 0.46 -10.07 9.51
N ARG A 99 -0.41 -11.02 9.15
CA ARG A 99 -0.30 -11.76 7.89
C ARG A 99 -0.58 -10.89 6.65
N HIS A 100 -1.61 -10.05 6.68
CA HIS A 100 -1.91 -9.15 5.55
C HIS A 100 -0.78 -8.15 5.37
N ASN A 101 -0.30 -7.58 6.47
CA ASN A 101 0.75 -6.55 6.45
C ASN A 101 2.07 -7.10 5.89
N VAL A 102 2.48 -8.31 6.29
CA VAL A 102 3.68 -8.96 5.75
C VAL A 102 3.54 -9.29 4.26
N LEU A 103 2.37 -9.78 3.81
CA LEU A 103 2.14 -10.11 2.40
C LEU A 103 2.00 -8.86 1.52
N ALA A 104 1.38 -7.81 2.04
CA ALA A 104 1.31 -6.49 1.40
C ALA A 104 2.71 -5.90 1.27
N THR A 105 3.51 -5.96 2.33
CA THR A 105 4.90 -5.50 2.31
C THR A 105 5.74 -6.26 1.28
N GLU A 106 5.63 -7.59 1.24
CA GLU A 106 6.32 -8.41 0.25
C GLU A 106 5.90 -8.05 -1.18
N PHE A 107 4.60 -7.92 -1.44
CA PHE A 107 4.10 -7.50 -2.74
C PHE A 107 4.65 -6.11 -3.13
N GLY A 108 4.60 -5.16 -2.20
CA GLY A 108 5.08 -3.80 -2.40
C GLY A 108 6.58 -3.73 -2.73
N LEU A 109 7.41 -4.49 -2.01
CA LEU A 109 8.85 -4.59 -2.28
C LEU A 109 9.13 -5.16 -3.66
N ARG A 110 8.44 -6.24 -4.06
CA ARG A 110 8.62 -6.83 -5.40
C ARG A 110 8.15 -5.89 -6.51
N MET A 111 7.09 -5.12 -6.28
CA MET A 111 6.67 -4.10 -7.23
C MET A 111 7.66 -2.94 -7.30
N ALA A 112 8.28 -2.56 -6.19
CA ALA A 112 9.33 -1.55 -6.17
C ALA A 112 10.61 -2.01 -6.88
N GLU A 113 10.92 -3.31 -6.85
CA GLU A 113 12.11 -3.88 -7.48
C GLU A 113 11.91 -4.22 -8.97
N HIS A 114 10.75 -4.76 -9.33
CA HIS A 114 10.51 -5.34 -10.67
C HIS A 114 9.39 -4.66 -11.45
N GLY A 115 8.53 -3.88 -10.79
CA GLY A 115 7.38 -3.23 -11.40
C GLY A 115 7.72 -1.93 -12.11
N HIS A 116 6.95 -1.58 -13.15
CA HIS A 116 6.99 -0.24 -13.73
C HIS A 116 6.17 0.74 -12.89
N VAL A 117 6.66 1.04 -11.68
CA VAL A 117 6.04 1.95 -10.72
C VAL A 117 6.98 3.12 -10.43
N GLY A 118 6.40 4.31 -10.24
CA GLY A 118 7.12 5.48 -9.73
C GLY A 118 7.17 5.52 -8.21
N MET A 119 6.17 4.93 -7.53
CA MET A 119 6.13 4.90 -6.06
C MET A 119 5.30 3.72 -5.54
N VAL A 120 5.61 3.25 -4.33
CA VAL A 120 4.77 2.31 -3.58
C VAL A 120 4.50 2.86 -2.18
N LEU A 121 3.22 2.96 -1.85
CA LEU A 121 2.73 3.53 -0.59
C LEU A 121 2.21 2.42 0.32
N GLY A 122 2.63 2.41 1.59
CA GLY A 122 2.09 1.51 2.61
C GLY A 122 0.64 1.83 3.00
N GLU A 123 0.02 0.95 3.79
CA GLU A 123 -1.41 1.03 4.20
C GLU A 123 -1.79 2.41 4.75
N LYS A 124 -0.94 3.01 5.60
CA LYS A 124 -1.23 4.30 6.23
C LYS A 124 -1.50 5.42 5.23
N LEU A 125 -0.79 5.40 4.11
CA LEU A 125 -0.91 6.38 3.03
C LEU A 125 -1.90 5.93 1.95
N SER A 126 -2.51 4.76 2.11
CA SER A 126 -3.39 4.11 1.13
C SER A 126 -4.88 4.28 1.44
N SER A 127 -5.23 5.25 2.29
CA SER A 127 -6.63 5.58 2.57
C SER A 127 -7.28 6.34 1.42
N TRP A 128 -8.58 6.12 1.22
CA TRP A 128 -9.31 6.82 0.17
C TRP A 128 -9.38 8.33 0.42
N GLU A 129 -9.44 8.74 1.68
CA GLU A 129 -9.45 10.16 2.04
C GLU A 129 -8.19 10.90 1.56
N LEU A 130 -7.06 10.20 1.54
CA LEU A 130 -5.77 10.74 1.14
C LEU A 130 -5.54 10.65 -0.38
N LEU A 131 -5.92 9.53 -1.00
CA LEU A 131 -5.59 9.24 -2.40
C LEU A 131 -6.62 9.74 -3.41
N VAL A 132 -7.89 9.85 -3.02
CA VAL A 132 -8.96 10.17 -3.95
C VAL A 132 -9.10 11.68 -4.05
N ARG A 133 -8.77 12.22 -5.22
CA ARG A 133 -8.99 13.64 -5.53
C ARG A 133 -10.49 13.99 -5.46
N PRO A 134 -10.84 15.19 -4.97
CA PRO A 134 -12.17 15.74 -5.15
C PRO A 134 -12.55 15.77 -6.63
N VAL A 135 -13.79 15.41 -6.95
CA VAL A 135 -14.31 15.44 -8.31
C VAL A 135 -15.53 16.36 -8.32
N PRO A 136 -15.62 17.36 -9.23
CA PRO A 136 -16.79 18.23 -9.34
C PRO A 136 -18.09 17.42 -9.48
N GLY A 137 -19.10 17.77 -8.68
CA GLY A 137 -20.42 17.13 -8.72
C GLY A 137 -20.50 15.75 -8.06
N ALA A 138 -19.40 15.24 -7.50
CA ALA A 138 -19.39 13.95 -6.82
C ALA A 138 -19.45 14.13 -5.29
N PRO A 139 -20.12 13.22 -4.56
CA PRO A 139 -20.28 13.37 -3.11
C PRO A 139 -18.92 13.30 -2.41
N ASP A 140 -18.76 14.03 -1.32
CA ASP A 140 -17.57 13.93 -0.47
C ASP A 140 -17.38 12.50 0.05
N LEU A 141 -16.13 12.11 0.22
CA LEU A 141 -15.83 10.84 0.86
C LEU A 141 -16.13 10.91 2.37
N PRO A 142 -16.64 9.83 2.98
CA PRO A 142 -16.81 9.77 4.43
C PRO A 142 -15.47 10.05 5.13
N ARG A 143 -15.43 11.12 5.93
CA ARG A 143 -14.25 11.48 6.73
C ARG A 143 -14.01 10.44 7.82
N GLY A 144 -12.74 10.06 8.05
CA GLY A 144 -12.39 9.08 9.07
C GLY A 144 -12.86 7.65 8.77
N GLY A 145 -13.30 7.37 7.55
CA GLY A 145 -13.71 6.03 7.13
C GLY A 145 -12.55 5.05 7.14
N GLN A 146 -12.78 3.81 7.59
CA GLN A 146 -11.80 2.72 7.58
C GLN A 146 -11.46 2.17 6.18
N SER A 147 -11.69 2.94 5.12
CA SER A 147 -11.49 2.46 3.74
C SER A 147 -10.08 2.84 3.28
N ALA A 148 -9.15 1.92 3.52
CA ALA A 148 -7.80 1.96 2.99
C ALA A 148 -7.51 0.66 2.25
N ALA A 149 -6.74 0.75 1.17
CA ALA A 149 -6.13 -0.41 0.55
C ALA A 149 -4.92 -0.87 1.39
N ASP A 150 -4.53 -2.14 1.27
CA ASP A 150 -3.38 -2.68 2.01
C ASP A 150 -2.06 -1.99 1.57
N LEU A 151 -1.99 -1.60 0.29
CA LEU A 151 -0.96 -0.71 -0.26
C LEU A 151 -1.47 -0.05 -1.54
N THR A 152 -0.74 0.95 -2.04
CA THR A 152 -1.03 1.61 -3.32
C THR A 152 0.21 1.70 -4.18
N LEU A 153 0.10 1.30 -5.45
CA LEU A 153 1.12 1.54 -6.46
C LEU A 153 0.82 2.86 -7.18
N ILE A 154 1.84 3.65 -7.45
CA ILE A 154 1.74 4.85 -8.28
C ILE A 154 2.56 4.62 -9.55
N ARG A 155 1.91 4.68 -10.71
CA ARG A 155 2.57 4.61 -12.02
C ARG A 155 3.30 5.93 -12.32
N PRO A 156 4.33 5.97 -13.20
CA PRO A 156 5.04 7.22 -13.52
C PRO A 156 4.15 8.36 -14.03
N ASP A 157 3.03 8.06 -14.69
CA ASP A 157 2.01 9.04 -15.11
C ASP A 157 1.03 9.47 -14.00
N GLY A 158 1.20 8.98 -12.77
CA GLY A 158 0.40 9.32 -11.59
C GLY A 158 -0.87 8.47 -11.41
N LEU A 159 -1.09 7.45 -12.25
CA LEU A 159 -2.15 6.47 -12.01
C LEU A 159 -1.94 5.74 -10.67
N ARG A 160 -3.02 5.61 -9.90
CA ARG A 160 -3.05 5.01 -8.55
C ARG A 160 -3.74 3.64 -8.60
N VAL A 161 -3.00 2.58 -8.32
CA VAL A 161 -3.52 1.21 -8.22
C VAL A 161 -3.67 0.85 -6.74
N LEU A 162 -4.92 0.82 -6.26
CA LEU A 162 -5.26 0.34 -4.92
C LEU A 162 -5.13 -1.18 -4.88
N VAL A 163 -4.25 -1.71 -4.02
CA VAL A 163 -4.01 -3.16 -3.94
C VAL A 163 -4.61 -3.73 -2.67
N GLU A 164 -5.40 -4.79 -2.84
CA GLU A 164 -6.12 -5.48 -1.78
C GLU A 164 -5.65 -6.94 -1.72
N ILE A 165 -4.84 -7.27 -0.72
CA ILE A 165 -4.44 -8.63 -0.42
C ILE A 165 -5.65 -9.39 0.13
N THR A 166 -6.01 -10.46 -0.57
CA THR A 166 -7.19 -11.27 -0.26
C THR A 166 -6.76 -12.61 0.30
N ALA A 167 -6.65 -12.67 1.62
CA ALA A 167 -6.32 -13.90 2.35
C ALA A 167 -7.56 -14.61 2.94
N THR A 168 -8.73 -13.98 2.83
CA THR A 168 -10.05 -14.50 3.18
C THR A 168 -11.09 -13.89 2.24
N THR A 169 -12.14 -14.64 1.94
CA THR A 169 -13.26 -14.20 1.08
C THR A 169 -14.50 -13.81 1.88
N THR A 170 -14.45 -13.87 3.21
CA THR A 170 -15.51 -13.36 4.08
C THR A 170 -15.71 -11.85 3.86
N GLY A 171 -16.95 -11.42 3.60
CA GLY A 171 -17.27 -10.00 3.36
C GLY A 171 -16.81 -9.46 1.99
N MET A 172 -16.33 -10.31 1.09
CA MET A 172 -15.80 -9.91 -0.23
C MET A 172 -16.80 -9.10 -1.04
N ASP A 173 -18.07 -9.48 -1.08
CA ASP A 173 -19.11 -8.74 -1.81
C ASP A 173 -19.22 -7.28 -1.33
N ALA A 174 -19.22 -7.05 -0.03
CA ALA A 174 -19.28 -5.69 0.51
C ALA A 174 -18.01 -4.90 0.17
N LYS A 175 -16.83 -5.52 0.24
CA LYS A 175 -15.53 -4.88 -0.10
C LYS A 175 -15.51 -4.46 -1.57
N VAL A 176 -15.79 -5.40 -2.47
CA VAL A 176 -15.80 -5.16 -3.92
C VAL A 176 -16.88 -4.16 -4.32
N ARG A 177 -18.09 -4.25 -3.73
CA ARG A 177 -19.18 -3.31 -3.99
C ARG A 177 -18.80 -1.88 -3.62
N ARG A 178 -18.14 -1.67 -2.48
CA ARG A 178 -17.67 -0.34 -2.05
C ARG A 178 -16.62 0.23 -3.03
N LEU A 179 -15.66 -0.58 -3.45
CA LEU A 179 -14.65 -0.17 -4.44
C LEU A 179 -15.27 0.13 -5.81
N ALA A 180 -16.17 -0.73 -6.31
CA ALA A 180 -16.86 -0.47 -7.58
C ALA A 180 -17.71 0.80 -7.53
N LYS A 181 -18.39 1.06 -6.41
CA LYS A 181 -19.13 2.31 -6.20
C LYS A 181 -18.19 3.53 -6.22
N LEU A 182 -17.04 3.44 -5.55
CA LEU A 182 -16.02 4.50 -5.56
C LEU A 182 -15.56 4.80 -6.99
N LEU A 183 -15.13 3.78 -7.73
CA LEU A 183 -14.62 3.93 -9.09
C LEU A 183 -15.69 4.48 -10.05
N HIS A 184 -16.94 4.03 -9.91
CA HIS A 184 -18.06 4.56 -10.67
C HIS A 184 -18.33 6.05 -10.40
N GLN A 185 -18.17 6.49 -9.15
CA GLN A 185 -18.36 7.89 -8.74
C GLN A 185 -17.12 8.77 -8.99
N ARG A 186 -16.03 8.19 -9.49
CA ARG A 186 -14.74 8.86 -9.64
C ARG A 186 -14.19 8.57 -11.02
N PRO A 187 -14.48 9.43 -12.02
CA PRO A 187 -13.98 9.24 -13.38
C PRO A 187 -12.46 9.08 -13.40
N MET A 188 -11.97 8.20 -14.26
CA MET A 188 -10.56 7.86 -14.39
C MET A 188 -9.73 9.12 -14.64
N ALA A 189 -10.15 9.97 -15.58
CA ALA A 189 -9.42 11.20 -15.94
C ALA A 189 -9.21 12.18 -14.78
N TRP A 190 -10.05 12.14 -13.73
CA TRP A 190 -9.90 13.00 -12.55
C TRP A 190 -9.17 12.32 -11.40
N SER A 191 -9.44 11.03 -11.20
CA SER A 191 -8.99 10.32 -10.00
C SER A 191 -7.73 9.50 -10.22
N GLY A 192 -7.51 9.01 -11.44
CA GLY A 192 -6.45 8.05 -11.77
C GLY A 192 -6.58 6.73 -11.01
N LEU A 193 -7.74 6.39 -10.46
CA LEU A 193 -7.88 5.24 -9.56
C LEU A 193 -8.23 3.96 -10.30
N THR A 194 -7.51 2.89 -9.98
CA THR A 194 -7.88 1.49 -10.26
C THR A 194 -7.72 0.66 -8.99
N ALA A 195 -8.22 -0.57 -8.99
CA ALA A 195 -8.08 -1.50 -7.89
C ALA A 195 -7.65 -2.88 -8.37
N VAL A 196 -6.83 -3.58 -7.58
CA VAL A 196 -6.41 -4.96 -7.83
C VAL A 196 -6.63 -5.80 -6.58
N PHE A 197 -7.34 -6.92 -6.73
CA PHE A 197 -7.41 -7.95 -5.72
C PHE A 197 -6.34 -9.00 -5.98
N VAL A 198 -5.40 -9.16 -5.04
CA VAL A 198 -4.35 -10.17 -5.09
C VAL A 198 -4.73 -11.31 -4.14
N ILE A 199 -5.12 -12.45 -4.69
CA ILE A 199 -5.60 -13.60 -3.91
C ILE A 199 -4.41 -14.42 -3.44
N VAL A 200 -4.23 -14.50 -2.12
CA VAL A 200 -3.15 -15.26 -1.49
C VAL A 200 -3.68 -16.58 -0.92
N PRO A 201 -2.92 -17.69 -1.01
CA PRO A 201 -3.33 -18.98 -0.49
C PRO A 201 -3.63 -18.93 1.00
N ARG A 202 -4.64 -19.64 1.48
CA ARG A 202 -4.92 -19.70 2.92
C ARG A 202 -3.93 -20.63 3.64
N ARG A 203 -3.44 -20.22 4.82
CA ARG A 203 -2.51 -21.06 5.61
C ARG A 203 -3.16 -22.39 6.03
N ASP A 204 -4.42 -22.34 6.41
CA ASP A 204 -5.23 -23.49 6.85
C ASP A 204 -5.76 -24.33 5.67
N LYS A 205 -5.79 -23.77 4.46
CA LYS A 205 -6.37 -24.40 3.27
C LYS A 205 -5.62 -23.99 1.98
N PRO A 206 -4.40 -24.50 1.75
CA PRO A 206 -3.55 -24.05 0.65
C PRO A 206 -4.15 -24.28 -0.75
N ASN A 207 -5.10 -25.21 -0.87
CA ASN A 207 -5.73 -25.59 -2.14
C ASN A 207 -7.01 -24.79 -2.49
N THR A 208 -7.33 -23.71 -1.76
CA THR A 208 -8.57 -22.94 -2.00
C THR A 208 -8.43 -21.81 -3.01
N THR A 209 -7.23 -21.51 -3.51
CA THR A 209 -7.00 -20.33 -4.38
C THR A 209 -7.97 -20.27 -5.58
N LEU A 210 -8.29 -21.39 -6.21
CA LEU A 210 -9.26 -21.43 -7.32
C LEU A 210 -10.70 -21.16 -6.86
N ALA A 211 -11.08 -21.64 -5.67
CA ALA A 211 -12.40 -21.37 -5.09
C ALA A 211 -12.52 -19.90 -4.68
N ASP A 212 -11.48 -19.36 -4.04
CA ASP A 212 -11.42 -17.95 -3.66
C ASP A 212 -11.43 -17.04 -4.90
N LEU A 213 -10.71 -17.40 -5.96
CA LEU A 213 -10.77 -16.72 -7.25
C LEU A 213 -12.19 -16.67 -7.81
N LYS A 214 -12.93 -17.78 -7.80
CA LYS A 214 -14.34 -17.81 -8.24
C LYS A 214 -15.23 -16.91 -7.38
N VAL A 215 -14.99 -16.82 -6.08
CA VAL A 215 -15.77 -15.96 -5.18
C VAL A 215 -15.50 -14.48 -5.49
N VAL A 216 -14.22 -14.09 -5.62
CA VAL A 216 -13.82 -12.72 -5.93
C VAL A 216 -14.33 -12.30 -7.31
N THR A 217 -14.13 -13.11 -8.35
CA THR A 217 -14.58 -12.76 -9.71
C THR A 217 -16.09 -12.60 -9.78
N ARG A 218 -16.87 -13.48 -9.15
CA ARG A 218 -18.34 -13.33 -9.07
C ARG A 218 -18.77 -12.07 -8.32
N ALA A 219 -18.08 -11.71 -7.24
CA ALA A 219 -18.33 -10.47 -6.50
C ALA A 219 -18.04 -9.24 -7.38
N VAL A 220 -16.94 -9.25 -8.13
CA VAL A 220 -16.60 -8.20 -9.11
C VAL A 220 -17.67 -8.10 -10.18
N GLU A 221 -18.06 -9.21 -10.81
CA GLU A 221 -19.10 -9.23 -11.85
C GLU A 221 -20.44 -8.69 -11.37
N ARG A 222 -20.85 -8.98 -10.12
CA ARG A 222 -22.05 -8.38 -9.52
C ARG A 222 -21.86 -6.89 -9.31
N ALA A 223 -20.75 -6.47 -8.72
CA ALA A 223 -20.50 -5.09 -8.38
C ALA A 223 -20.40 -4.19 -9.61
N VAL A 224 -19.69 -4.60 -10.67
CA VAL A 224 -19.58 -3.84 -11.92
C VAL A 224 -20.90 -3.79 -12.69
N ARG A 225 -21.82 -4.76 -12.50
CA ARG A 225 -23.19 -4.65 -13.02
C ARG A 225 -24.00 -3.60 -12.27
N SER A 226 -23.84 -3.53 -10.95
CA SER A 226 -24.50 -2.49 -10.14
C SER A 226 -23.90 -1.11 -10.33
N PHE A 227 -22.63 -1.02 -10.72
CA PHE A 227 -21.87 0.22 -10.88
C PHE A 227 -21.06 0.17 -12.19
N PRO A 228 -21.71 0.26 -13.36
CA PRO A 228 -21.06 -0.01 -14.66
C PRO A 228 -20.00 1.00 -15.09
N GLY A 229 -20.09 2.24 -14.62
CA GLY A 229 -19.27 3.34 -15.14
C GLY A 229 -19.83 3.89 -16.45
N MET A 230 -19.02 4.63 -17.19
CA MET A 230 -19.39 5.22 -18.48
C MET A 230 -18.81 4.40 -19.63
N ALA A 231 -19.34 4.53 -20.85
CA ALA A 231 -18.86 3.74 -22.00
C ALA A 231 -17.35 3.92 -22.28
N GLY A 232 -16.81 5.13 -22.10
CA GLY A 232 -15.36 5.41 -22.24
C GLY A 232 -14.55 5.27 -20.95
N ASP A 233 -15.20 4.92 -19.84
CA ASP A 233 -14.57 4.73 -18.51
C ASP A 233 -15.38 3.69 -17.73
N PRO A 234 -15.38 2.42 -18.18
CA PRO A 234 -16.15 1.38 -17.52
C PRO A 234 -15.46 0.95 -16.24
N THR A 235 -16.22 0.82 -15.15
CA THR A 235 -15.71 0.31 -13.86
C THR A 235 -15.06 -1.06 -14.01
N ALA A 236 -15.59 -1.88 -14.94
CA ALA A 236 -15.06 -3.19 -15.27
C ALA A 236 -13.59 -3.17 -15.73
N ALA A 237 -13.14 -2.12 -16.43
CA ALA A 237 -11.75 -2.00 -16.86
C ALA A 237 -10.80 -1.57 -15.72
N ARG A 238 -11.34 -1.16 -14.57
CA ARG A 238 -10.60 -0.55 -13.46
C ARG A 238 -10.47 -1.47 -12.24
N ILE A 239 -10.99 -2.68 -12.30
CA ILE A 239 -10.88 -3.70 -11.24
C ILE A 239 -10.21 -4.94 -11.81
N GLY A 240 -8.95 -5.15 -11.41
CA GLY A 240 -8.17 -6.33 -11.71
C GLY A 240 -8.28 -7.39 -10.61
N VAL A 241 -8.15 -8.66 -11.00
CA VAL A 241 -8.04 -9.80 -10.09
C VAL A 241 -6.86 -10.65 -10.53
N VAL A 242 -6.02 -11.07 -9.59
CA VAL A 242 -4.88 -11.94 -9.84
C VAL A 242 -4.63 -12.85 -8.63
N THR A 243 -4.06 -14.02 -8.84
CA THR A 243 -3.61 -14.88 -7.74
C THR A 243 -2.13 -14.64 -7.46
N TRP A 244 -1.72 -14.79 -6.20
CA TRP A 244 -0.32 -14.66 -5.81
C TRP A 244 0.58 -15.57 -6.64
N GLN A 245 0.21 -16.84 -6.81
CA GLN A 245 0.99 -17.81 -7.58
C GLN A 245 1.07 -17.49 -9.08
N ALA A 246 0.12 -16.72 -9.62
CA ALA A 246 0.23 -16.27 -11.01
C ALA A 246 1.34 -15.23 -11.20
N LEU A 247 1.69 -14.49 -10.15
CA LEU A 247 2.76 -13.48 -10.14
C LEU A 247 4.07 -14.03 -9.58
N PHE A 248 3.99 -14.92 -8.58
CA PHE A 248 5.10 -15.50 -7.84
C PHE A 248 4.92 -17.03 -7.74
N PRO A 249 5.25 -17.78 -8.81
CA PRO A 249 4.92 -19.20 -8.89
C PRO A 249 5.62 -20.06 -7.84
N GLN A 250 6.86 -19.70 -7.50
CA GLN A 250 7.71 -20.39 -6.52
C GLN A 250 8.51 -19.38 -5.69
N ASN A 251 9.00 -19.81 -4.54
CA ASN A 251 9.89 -18.99 -3.71
C ASN A 251 11.10 -18.53 -4.52
N GLY A 252 11.46 -17.26 -4.38
CA GLY A 252 12.58 -16.65 -5.12
C GLY A 252 12.34 -16.45 -6.62
N THR A 253 11.16 -16.78 -7.14
CA THR A 253 10.82 -16.58 -8.56
C THR A 253 9.78 -15.47 -8.73
N VAL A 254 9.85 -14.84 -9.89
CA VAL A 254 8.93 -13.80 -10.33
C VAL A 254 8.50 -14.07 -11.76
N ARG A 255 7.23 -13.79 -12.07
CA ARG A 255 6.72 -13.87 -13.45
C ARG A 255 7.49 -12.89 -14.35
N GLN A 256 7.84 -13.33 -15.55
CA GLN A 256 8.68 -12.55 -16.49
C GLN A 256 8.10 -11.17 -16.86
N ASP A 257 6.78 -11.05 -17.03
CA ASP A 257 6.09 -9.81 -17.38
C ASP A 257 5.51 -9.07 -16.16
N LEU A 258 6.00 -9.35 -14.93
CA LEU A 258 5.56 -8.65 -13.71
C LEU A 258 5.72 -7.13 -13.81
N VAL A 259 6.72 -6.66 -14.57
CA VAL A 259 6.95 -5.23 -14.85
C VAL A 259 5.68 -4.49 -15.27
N THR A 260 4.77 -5.18 -15.96
CA THR A 260 3.50 -4.62 -16.44
C THR A 260 2.28 -4.87 -15.53
N LEU A 261 2.46 -5.60 -14.42
CA LEU A 261 1.43 -6.12 -13.52
C LEU A 261 0.24 -6.76 -14.26
N PRO A 262 0.38 -8.02 -14.72
CA PRO A 262 -0.69 -8.73 -15.41
C PRO A 262 -1.83 -9.10 -14.45
N VAL A 263 -3.05 -8.71 -14.79
CA VAL A 263 -4.27 -8.99 -14.01
C VAL A 263 -5.43 -9.38 -14.93
N MET A 264 -6.44 -10.07 -14.41
CA MET A 264 -7.67 -10.36 -15.15
C MET A 264 -8.74 -9.29 -14.87
N THR A 265 -9.42 -8.81 -15.91
CA THR A 265 -10.51 -7.82 -15.81
C THR A 265 -11.78 -8.32 -16.55
N PRO A 266 -13.00 -7.99 -16.08
CA PRO A 266 -14.25 -8.47 -16.68
C PRO A 266 -14.71 -7.62 -17.88
N THR A 267 -13.83 -7.32 -18.82
CA THR A 267 -14.09 -6.45 -20.00
C THR A 267 -14.40 -7.21 -21.30
N GLY A 268 -14.24 -8.53 -21.30
CA GLY A 268 -14.41 -9.35 -22.50
C GLY A 268 -15.87 -9.60 -22.89
N ALA A 269 -16.05 -10.14 -24.09
CA ALA A 269 -17.35 -10.50 -24.65
C ALA A 269 -18.05 -11.62 -23.86
N SER A 270 -19.36 -11.78 -24.09
CA SER A 270 -20.15 -12.89 -23.55
C SER A 270 -19.54 -14.23 -23.99
N GLY A 271 -19.09 -15.05 -23.03
CA GLY A 271 -18.38 -16.33 -23.27
C GLY A 271 -16.88 -16.31 -22.94
N ALA A 272 -16.24 -15.15 -23.00
CA ALA A 272 -14.82 -14.96 -22.64
C ALA A 272 -14.66 -13.65 -21.83
N ARG A 273 -15.47 -13.53 -20.77
CA ARG A 273 -15.66 -12.28 -20.04
C ARG A 273 -14.39 -11.74 -19.37
N TRP A 274 -13.53 -12.63 -18.89
CA TRP A 274 -12.31 -12.26 -18.17
C TRP A 274 -11.13 -12.22 -19.13
N GLN A 275 -10.50 -11.06 -19.24
CA GLN A 275 -9.37 -10.82 -20.14
C GLN A 275 -8.14 -10.33 -19.38
N LEU A 276 -6.97 -10.69 -19.88
CA LEU A 276 -5.70 -10.20 -19.36
C LEU A 276 -5.55 -8.71 -19.66
N MET A 277 -5.18 -7.95 -18.64
CA MET A 277 -4.85 -6.54 -18.68
C MET A 277 -3.47 -6.33 -18.05
N ARG A 278 -2.72 -5.35 -18.56
CA ARG A 278 -1.39 -4.97 -18.07
C ARG A 278 -1.47 -3.58 -17.47
N LEU A 279 -1.71 -3.49 -16.17
CA LEU A 279 -2.07 -2.22 -15.52
C LEU A 279 -0.94 -1.20 -15.47
N LEU A 280 0.32 -1.66 -15.44
CA LEU A 280 1.48 -0.77 -15.41
C LEU A 280 2.08 -0.50 -16.80
N ASP A 281 1.52 -1.08 -17.84
CA ASP A 281 1.87 -0.78 -19.22
C ASP A 281 1.01 0.40 -19.71
N GLU A 282 1.63 1.57 -19.91
CA GLU A 282 0.94 2.78 -20.35
C GLU A 282 0.37 2.66 -21.76
N ALA A 283 0.95 1.82 -22.63
CA ALA A 283 0.44 1.59 -23.97
C ALA A 283 -0.79 0.68 -23.94
N ALA A 284 -0.77 -0.36 -23.12
CA ALA A 284 -1.89 -1.28 -22.98
C ALA A 284 -3.03 -0.72 -22.11
N PHE A 285 -2.71 0.12 -21.12
CA PHE A 285 -3.67 0.75 -20.22
C PHE A 285 -3.46 2.28 -20.18
N PRO A 286 -3.86 3.01 -21.24
CA PRO A 286 -3.59 4.43 -21.34
C PRO A 286 -4.39 5.24 -20.32
N PHE A 287 -3.74 6.25 -19.75
CA PHE A 287 -4.35 7.16 -18.80
C PHE A 287 -4.14 8.61 -19.25
N LYS A 288 -5.24 9.34 -19.38
CA LYS A 288 -5.25 10.75 -19.81
C LYS A 288 -5.85 11.61 -18.69
N PRO A 289 -5.04 12.05 -17.71
CA PRO A 289 -5.53 12.88 -16.63
C PRO A 289 -5.99 14.26 -17.14
N LYS A 290 -7.03 14.82 -16.52
CA LYS A 290 -7.48 16.20 -16.75
C LYS A 290 -6.47 17.24 -16.28
N ASP A 291 -5.73 16.89 -15.25
CA ASP A 291 -4.67 17.69 -14.66
C ASP A 291 -3.45 16.78 -14.44
N PRO A 292 -2.59 16.64 -15.47
CA PRO A 292 -1.42 15.76 -15.42
C PRO A 292 -0.37 16.19 -14.41
N GLU A 293 -0.26 17.48 -14.10
CA GLU A 293 0.73 17.99 -13.15
C GLU A 293 0.31 17.68 -11.72
N GLY A 294 -0.92 18.02 -11.34
CA GLY A 294 -1.44 17.70 -10.02
C GLY A 294 -1.41 16.20 -9.76
N ILE A 295 -1.92 15.38 -10.68
CA ILE A 295 -1.94 13.92 -10.49
C ILE A 295 -0.56 13.30 -10.29
N ARG A 296 0.48 13.83 -10.95
CA ARG A 296 1.88 13.35 -10.80
C ARG A 296 2.59 13.93 -9.58
N ALA A 297 2.10 15.03 -9.00
CA ALA A 297 2.72 15.67 -7.85
C ALA A 297 2.91 14.71 -6.67
N VAL A 298 2.05 13.69 -6.53
CA VAL A 298 2.21 12.62 -5.52
C VAL A 298 3.60 11.96 -5.55
N LEU A 299 4.21 11.78 -6.72
CA LEU A 299 5.52 11.16 -6.87
C LEU A 299 6.61 12.02 -6.21
N GLN A 300 6.60 13.32 -6.51
CA GLN A 300 7.53 14.28 -5.92
C GLN A 300 7.27 14.45 -4.42
N ASN A 301 6.01 14.62 -4.05
CA ASN A 301 5.57 14.89 -2.68
C ASN A 301 5.89 13.76 -1.70
N THR A 302 5.87 12.50 -2.17
CA THR A 302 6.14 11.32 -1.34
C THR A 302 7.60 10.87 -1.35
N SER A 303 8.42 11.35 -2.28
CA SER A 303 9.83 10.96 -2.45
C SER A 303 10.70 11.14 -1.20
N THR A 304 10.33 12.08 -0.32
CA THR A 304 11.07 12.40 0.92
C THR A 304 10.62 11.58 2.13
N LEU A 305 9.56 10.77 2.00
CA LEU A 305 9.02 9.97 3.09
C LEU A 305 9.89 8.74 3.34
N ARG A 306 10.29 8.55 4.60
CA ARG A 306 11.22 7.49 5.00
C ARG A 306 10.59 6.10 5.06
N GLY A 307 9.26 5.99 4.97
CA GLY A 307 8.57 4.70 4.91
C GLY A 307 8.38 4.18 3.48
N ILE A 308 8.74 4.95 2.45
CA ILE A 308 8.76 4.49 1.06
C ILE A 308 9.94 3.55 0.84
N PRO A 309 9.79 2.48 0.01
CA PRO A 309 10.89 1.60 -0.36
C PRO A 309 12.10 2.39 -0.83
N ALA A 310 13.26 2.09 -0.25
CA ALA A 310 14.46 2.87 -0.49
C ALA A 310 14.89 2.95 -1.96
N SER A 311 14.68 1.87 -2.71
CA SER A 311 14.96 1.78 -4.14
C SER A 311 14.20 2.78 -5.00
N LEU A 312 13.08 3.31 -4.50
CA LEU A 312 12.24 4.30 -5.19
C LEU A 312 12.49 5.74 -4.74
N ARG A 313 13.37 5.94 -3.74
CA ARG A 313 13.72 7.29 -3.26
C ARG A 313 14.84 7.88 -4.14
N PRO A 314 14.82 9.18 -4.45
CA PRO A 314 15.91 9.83 -5.16
C PRO A 314 17.23 9.70 -4.40
N SER A 315 18.30 9.33 -5.10
CA SER A 315 19.65 9.26 -4.53
C SER A 315 20.07 10.63 -3.99
N GLY A 316 20.55 10.68 -2.73
CA GLY A 316 21.03 11.92 -2.13
C GLY A 316 19.94 12.90 -1.70
N THR A 317 18.73 12.43 -1.39
CA THR A 317 17.66 13.27 -0.82
C THR A 317 18.12 13.90 0.49
N GLN A 318 18.73 15.09 0.41
CA GLN A 318 18.96 15.96 1.55
C GLN A 318 17.58 16.43 2.01
N LEU A 319 17.27 16.19 3.28
CA LEU A 319 16.09 16.78 3.90
C LEU A 319 16.16 18.31 3.71
N PRO A 320 15.03 19.02 3.55
CA PRO A 320 15.02 20.45 3.75
C PRO A 320 15.57 20.72 5.16
N THR A 321 16.81 21.19 5.25
CA THR A 321 17.41 21.65 6.50
C THR A 321 16.75 22.98 6.80
N GLY A 322 15.51 22.93 7.27
CA GLY A 322 14.76 24.10 7.69
C GLY A 322 15.43 24.73 8.91
N GLY A 323 16.48 25.53 8.68
CA GLY A 323 17.18 26.34 9.66
C GLY A 323 16.38 27.56 10.13
N GLY A 324 15.05 27.51 10.03
CA GLY A 324 14.15 28.52 10.56
C GLY A 324 13.49 27.98 11.81
N LYS A 325 13.69 28.62 12.97
CA LYS A 325 12.88 28.42 14.18
C LYS A 325 11.44 28.91 13.95
N VAL A 326 10.70 28.30 13.03
CA VAL A 326 9.25 28.41 13.02
C VAL A 326 8.76 27.33 13.97
N LYS A 327 8.17 27.73 15.11
CA LYS A 327 7.39 26.82 15.96
C LYS A 327 6.11 26.42 15.23
N LEU A 328 6.23 25.68 14.13
CA LEU A 328 5.11 24.96 13.55
C LEU A 328 4.69 23.93 14.59
N ARG A 329 3.48 24.10 15.15
CA ARG A 329 2.94 23.12 16.08
C ARG A 329 2.84 21.79 15.33
N LYS A 330 3.60 20.78 15.77
CA LYS A 330 3.42 19.38 15.36
C LYS A 330 2.02 18.96 15.82
N ARG A 331 1.03 19.14 14.96
CA ARG A 331 -0.35 18.69 15.17
C ARG A 331 -0.67 17.72 14.07
N HIS A 332 -1.41 16.67 14.43
CA HIS A 332 -2.04 15.78 13.47
C HIS A 332 -2.88 16.61 12.50
N ASP A 333 -2.42 16.73 11.26
CA ASP A 333 -3.09 17.52 10.22
C ASP A 333 -3.23 16.70 8.94
N PRO A 334 -4.36 15.98 8.80
CA PRO A 334 -4.65 15.19 7.60
C PRO A 334 -4.71 16.03 6.31
N SER A 335 -4.88 17.36 6.40
CA SER A 335 -4.98 18.21 5.21
C SER A 335 -3.65 18.28 4.45
N LEU A 336 -2.51 18.28 5.16
CA LEU A 336 -1.18 18.26 4.56
C LEU A 336 -0.91 16.93 3.84
N ALA A 337 -1.22 15.81 4.51
CA ALA A 337 -1.08 14.48 3.92
C ALA A 337 -2.00 14.30 2.70
N LYS A 338 -3.20 14.86 2.75
CA LYS A 338 -4.16 14.85 1.64
C LYS A 338 -3.65 15.66 0.45
N LEU A 339 -3.13 16.87 0.68
CA LEU A 339 -2.53 17.69 -0.38
C LEU A 339 -1.31 17.00 -1.01
N MET A 340 -0.51 16.32 -0.20
CA MET A 340 0.64 15.54 -0.65
C MET A 340 0.24 14.37 -1.57
N LEU A 341 -0.83 13.63 -1.23
CA LEU A 341 -1.21 12.35 -1.86
C LEU A 341 -2.26 12.46 -2.96
N ALA A 342 -3.18 13.40 -2.84
CA ALA A 342 -4.17 13.70 -3.87
C ALA A 342 -3.51 14.39 -5.08
N GLY A 343 -2.41 15.12 -4.85
CA GLY A 343 -1.86 16.03 -5.84
C GLY A 343 -2.82 17.16 -6.12
#